data_AF-A0A6P8EAK0-F1
#
_entry.id   AF-A0A6P8EAK0-F1
#
_cell.length_a   1.000
_cell.length_b   1.000
_cell.length_c   1.000
_cell.angle_alpha   90.00
_cell.angle_beta   90.00
_cell.angle_gamma   90.00
#
_symmetry.space_group_name_H-M   'P 1'
#
loop_
_entity.id
_entity.type
_entity.pdbx_description
1 polymer ?
#
loop_
_entity_poly.entity_id
_entity_poly.type
_entity_poly.pdbx_seq_one_letter_code
_entity_poly.pdbx_strand_id
1 'polypeptide(L)'
;MGFLLPHMILFFFFIFLLNFPPLSSAQTNGNITVGVPLTATAGSNSSWLSSSREFAFGFKEIAPNSNLFLLCIWYDILPEKTIVWYPKDTTPAPLGSKVELTPDKGVRLTDPRGEEIYRSQSFSGTASYGVMNNTGNFQLFGEDSGSDPIWETFSFPSDTLLPTQVLERGGLLSSSQRQTSP
;
A
#
# COMPACT_ATOMS: atom_id res chain seq x y z
N MET A 1 -2.56 -54.01 22.43
CA MET A 1 -1.68 -52.90 22.87
C MET A 1 -1.09 -52.29 21.61
N GLY A 2 -1.29 -50.99 21.36
CA GLY A 2 -1.01 -50.31 20.08
C GLY A 2 -2.28 -50.34 19.22
N PHE A 3 -2.99 -49.23 19.01
CA PHE A 3 -2.88 -48.40 17.80
C PHE A 3 -3.37 -46.94 18.02
N LEU A 4 -3.40 -46.44 19.26
CA LEU A 4 -3.99 -45.11 19.56
C LEU A 4 -3.02 -43.93 19.37
N LEU A 5 -1.70 -44.16 19.31
CA LEU A 5 -0.68 -43.11 19.16
C LEU A 5 -0.78 -42.26 17.87
N PRO A 6 -0.99 -42.81 16.66
CA PRO A 6 -0.95 -42.01 15.43
C PRO A 6 -2.15 -41.08 15.29
N HIS A 7 -3.32 -41.44 15.84
CA HIS A 7 -4.50 -40.56 15.83
C HIS A 7 -4.35 -39.35 16.75
N MET A 8 -3.67 -39.51 17.89
CA MET A 8 -3.39 -38.38 18.79
C MET A 8 -2.44 -37.38 18.14
N ILE A 9 -1.42 -37.84 17.40
CA ILE A 9 -0.48 -36.96 16.69
C ILE A 9 -1.18 -36.18 15.56
N LEU A 10 -2.05 -36.83 14.78
CA LEU A 10 -2.82 -36.14 13.74
C LEU A 10 -3.75 -35.07 14.33
N PHE A 11 -4.35 -35.33 15.49
CA PHE A 11 -5.24 -34.39 16.17
C PHE A 11 -4.48 -33.14 16.65
N PHE A 12 -3.29 -33.31 17.25
CA PHE A 12 -2.45 -32.17 17.63
C PHE A 12 -1.93 -31.38 16.43
N PHE A 13 -1.59 -32.06 15.33
CA PHE A 13 -1.19 -31.40 14.08
C PHE A 13 -2.34 -30.58 13.46
N PHE A 14 -3.57 -31.09 13.52
CA PHE A 14 -4.76 -30.38 13.03
C PHE A 14 -5.08 -29.12 13.87
N ILE A 15 -4.93 -29.19 15.20
CA ILE A 15 -5.06 -28.02 16.07
C ILE A 15 -3.95 -26.99 15.80
N PHE A 16 -2.71 -27.43 15.57
CA PHE A 16 -1.61 -26.53 15.21
C PHE A 16 -1.89 -25.76 13.90
N LEU A 17 -2.46 -26.43 12.89
CA LEU A 17 -2.86 -25.80 11.64
C LEU A 17 -3.99 -24.75 11.80
N LEU A 18 -4.90 -24.94 12.76
CA LEU A 18 -5.98 -24.00 13.06
C LEU A 18 -5.52 -22.73 13.81
N ASN A 19 -4.31 -22.71 14.37
CA ASN A 19 -3.75 -21.55 15.06
C ASN A 19 -2.94 -20.62 14.15
N PHE A 20 -2.75 -20.98 12.89
CA PHE A 20 -2.22 -20.03 11.92
C PHE A 20 -3.35 -19.12 11.46
N PRO A 21 -3.27 -17.80 11.68
CA PRO A 21 -4.21 -16.89 11.06
C PRO A 21 -4.14 -17.09 9.54
N PRO A 22 -5.27 -17.16 8.82
CA PRO A 22 -5.22 -17.16 7.37
C PRO A 22 -4.56 -15.86 6.92
N LEU A 23 -3.33 -15.95 6.39
CA LEU A 23 -2.72 -14.89 5.59
C LEU A 23 -3.47 -14.84 4.25
N SER A 24 -4.72 -14.39 4.30
CA SER A 24 -5.49 -14.06 3.12
C SER A 24 -5.05 -12.69 2.65
N SER A 25 -3.92 -12.59 1.94
CA SER A 25 -3.72 -11.48 1.01
C SER A 25 -4.59 -11.79 -0.21
N ALA A 26 -5.87 -11.44 -0.14
CA ALA A 26 -6.75 -11.44 -1.31
C ALA A 26 -6.30 -10.29 -2.22
N GLN A 27 -5.23 -10.50 -2.98
CA GLN A 27 -4.83 -9.58 -4.01
C GLN A 27 -5.22 -10.17 -5.35
N THR A 28 -6.22 -9.56 -5.98
CA THR A 28 -6.53 -9.77 -7.40
C THR A 28 -5.31 -9.34 -8.20
N ASN A 29 -4.82 -10.22 -9.09
CA ASN A 29 -3.70 -9.90 -9.97
C ASN A 29 -3.98 -8.58 -10.72
N GLY A 30 -3.16 -7.56 -10.46
CA GLY A 30 -3.11 -6.30 -11.21
C GLY A 30 -4.03 -5.19 -10.68
N ASN A 31 -5.34 -5.42 -10.68
CA ASN A 31 -6.30 -4.33 -10.48
C ASN A 31 -6.79 -4.23 -9.03
N ILE A 32 -6.79 -3.01 -8.53
CA ILE A 32 -7.26 -2.62 -7.20
C ILE A 32 -8.63 -1.98 -7.37
N THR A 33 -9.64 -2.62 -6.82
CA THR A 33 -11.03 -2.19 -6.96
C THR A 33 -11.32 -0.94 -6.13
N VAL A 34 -12.06 -0.01 -6.72
CA VAL A 34 -12.59 1.17 -6.02
C VAL A 34 -13.54 0.76 -4.90
N GLY A 35 -13.48 1.49 -3.77
CA GLY A 35 -14.31 1.25 -2.59
C GLY A 35 -13.83 0.13 -1.65
N VAL A 36 -12.69 -0.51 -1.94
CA VAL A 36 -12.09 -1.52 -1.05
C VAL A 36 -10.92 -0.88 -0.28
N PRO A 37 -11.05 -0.60 1.03
CA PRO A 37 -10.01 0.05 1.80
C PRO A 37 -8.91 -0.92 2.26
N LEU A 38 -7.68 -0.42 2.34
CA LEU A 38 -6.66 -0.94 3.25
C LEU A 38 -6.80 -0.26 4.62
N THR A 39 -6.48 -0.95 5.70
CA THR A 39 -6.55 -0.41 7.07
C THR A 39 -5.19 -0.49 7.73
N ALA A 40 -4.76 0.62 8.33
CA ALA A 40 -3.56 0.68 9.16
C ALA A 40 -3.74 -0.22 10.39
N THR A 41 -2.94 -1.29 10.46
CA THR A 41 -3.09 -2.36 11.45
C THR A 41 -1.77 -2.58 12.18
N ALA A 42 -1.81 -2.70 13.51
CA ALA A 42 -0.62 -2.91 14.32
C ALA A 42 0.09 -4.23 13.95
N GLY A 43 1.42 -4.20 13.86
CA GLY A 43 2.23 -5.40 13.61
C GLY A 43 2.14 -5.98 12.19
N SER A 44 1.46 -5.31 11.24
CA SER A 44 1.44 -5.75 9.84
C SER A 44 1.32 -4.56 8.87
N ASN A 45 2.02 -4.65 7.74
CA ASN A 45 1.87 -3.69 6.66
C ASN A 45 0.68 -4.10 5.79
N SER A 46 -0.34 -3.25 5.69
CA SER A 46 -1.46 -3.43 4.77
C SER A 46 -1.14 -2.73 3.47
N SER A 47 -1.11 -3.48 2.35
CA SER A 47 -0.61 -2.95 1.07
C SER A 47 -1.23 -3.60 -0.16
N TRP A 48 -1.14 -2.88 -1.27
CA TRP A 48 -1.34 -3.39 -2.62
C TRP A 48 0.03 -3.62 -3.29
N LEU A 49 0.33 -4.87 -3.63
CA LEU A 49 1.61 -5.25 -4.24
C LEU A 49 1.61 -5.04 -5.76
N SER A 50 2.77 -4.77 -6.32
CA SER A 50 3.00 -5.00 -7.74
C SER A 50 2.94 -6.48 -8.09
N SER A 51 2.64 -6.82 -9.35
CA SER A 51 2.60 -8.21 -9.81
C SER A 51 3.95 -8.93 -9.64
N SER A 52 5.06 -8.18 -9.77
CA SER A 52 6.42 -8.65 -9.51
C SER A 52 6.74 -8.82 -8.02
N ARG A 53 5.92 -8.24 -7.12
CA ARG A 53 6.17 -8.12 -5.67
C ARG A 53 7.45 -7.34 -5.34
N GLU A 54 7.97 -6.57 -6.30
CA GLU A 54 9.12 -5.72 -6.06
C GLU A 54 8.73 -4.45 -5.30
N PHE A 55 7.55 -3.91 -5.62
CA PHE A 55 7.00 -2.73 -4.98
C PHE A 55 5.67 -3.00 -4.29
N ALA A 56 5.36 -2.20 -3.28
CA ALA A 56 4.08 -2.18 -2.58
C ALA A 56 3.64 -0.74 -2.34
N PHE A 57 2.33 -0.48 -2.37
CA PHE A 57 1.71 0.79 -1.96
C PHE A 57 0.76 0.55 -0.80
N GLY A 58 0.92 1.26 0.31
CA GLY A 58 0.05 1.10 1.48
C GLY A 58 0.58 1.71 2.76
N PHE A 59 0.21 1.13 3.90
CA PHE A 59 0.63 1.58 5.22
C PHE A 59 1.91 0.88 5.69
N LYS A 60 2.92 1.68 6.04
CA LYS A 60 4.13 1.24 6.75
C LYS A 60 4.20 1.91 8.11
N GLU A 61 4.41 1.15 9.18
CA GLU A 61 4.60 1.71 10.51
C GLU A 61 5.90 2.52 10.58
N ILE A 62 5.86 3.73 11.13
CA ILE A 62 7.04 4.64 11.14
C ILE A 62 8.11 4.19 12.13
N ALA A 63 7.69 3.50 13.20
CA ALA A 63 8.57 2.91 14.20
C ALA A 63 7.83 1.75 14.91
N PRO A 64 8.55 0.74 15.42
CA PRO A 64 7.92 -0.39 16.09
C PRO A 64 7.03 0.05 17.26
N ASN A 65 5.77 -0.39 17.26
CA ASN A 65 4.78 -0.10 18.30
C ASN A 65 4.44 1.40 18.45
N SER A 66 4.65 2.20 17.41
CA SER A 66 4.29 3.62 17.42
C SER A 66 2.80 3.85 17.20
N ASN A 67 2.09 2.89 16.58
CA ASN A 67 0.71 3.05 16.13
C ASN A 67 0.51 4.23 15.16
N LEU A 68 1.59 4.63 14.49
CA LEU A 68 1.63 5.70 13.50
C LEU A 68 2.16 5.12 12.19
N PHE A 69 1.45 5.40 11.10
CA PHE A 69 1.65 4.77 9.81
C PHE A 69 1.84 5.80 8.72
N LEU A 70 2.84 5.59 7.87
CA LEU A 70 3.01 6.38 6.66
C LEU A 70 2.31 5.68 5.49
N LEU A 71 1.50 6.41 4.75
CA LEU A 71 1.03 5.98 3.43
C LEU A 71 2.18 6.20 2.43
N CYS A 72 2.72 5.12 1.87
CA CYS A 72 3.92 5.20 1.04
C CYS A 72 4.04 4.05 0.05
N ILE A 73 4.97 4.21 -0.90
CA ILE A 73 5.48 3.13 -1.75
C ILE A 73 6.87 2.73 -1.25
N TRP A 74 7.13 1.43 -1.19
CA TRP A 74 8.44 0.89 -0.83
C TRP A 74 8.85 -0.29 -1.72
N TYR A 75 10.15 -0.58 -1.74
CA TYR A 75 10.68 -1.85 -2.26
C TYR A 75 10.32 -2.99 -1.31
N ASP A 76 9.31 -3.78 -1.67
CA ASP A 76 8.84 -4.90 -0.86
C ASP A 76 9.78 -6.10 -0.91
N ILE A 77 10.58 -6.25 -1.96
CA ILE A 77 11.58 -7.32 -2.03
C ILE A 77 12.71 -7.14 -1.00
N LEU A 78 12.96 -5.93 -0.53
CA LEU A 78 14.04 -5.62 0.40
C LEU A 78 13.61 -5.84 1.86
N PRO A 79 14.45 -6.46 2.71
CA PRO A 79 14.14 -6.65 4.14
C PRO A 79 13.86 -5.33 4.87
N GLU A 80 14.60 -4.27 4.55
CA GLU A 80 14.47 -2.94 5.16
C GLU A 80 13.24 -2.16 4.66
N LYS A 81 12.57 -2.64 3.60
CA LYS A 81 11.38 -2.02 3.01
C LYS A 81 11.61 -0.53 2.70
N THR A 82 12.66 -0.26 1.93
CA THR A 82 13.09 1.10 1.58
C THR A 82 11.97 1.89 0.92
N ILE A 83 11.61 3.02 1.53
CA ILE A 83 10.55 3.92 1.06
C ILE A 83 11.08 4.71 -0.14
N VAL A 84 10.27 4.78 -1.20
CA VAL A 84 10.63 5.45 -2.47
C VAL A 84 9.64 6.53 -2.88
N TRP A 85 8.45 6.53 -2.28
CA TRP A 85 7.46 7.58 -2.49
C TRP A 85 6.57 7.72 -1.26
N TYR A 86 6.20 8.95 -0.93
CA TYR A 86 5.15 9.25 0.04
C TYR A 86 4.54 10.62 -0.29
N PRO A 87 3.29 10.89 0.09
CA PRO A 87 2.70 12.19 -0.15
C PRO A 87 3.35 13.26 0.76
N LYS A 88 3.93 14.32 0.18
CA LYS A 88 4.72 15.35 0.89
C LYS A 88 3.95 16.06 2.01
N ASP A 89 2.69 16.41 1.76
CA ASP A 89 1.88 17.23 2.68
C ASP A 89 1.02 16.36 3.61
N THR A 90 1.55 15.21 4.04
CA THR A 90 0.82 14.28 4.91
C THR A 90 1.55 14.02 6.22
N THR A 91 0.77 13.94 7.29
CA THR A 91 1.24 13.50 8.60
C THR A 91 1.04 12.00 8.74
N PRO A 92 1.83 11.31 9.59
CA PRO A 92 1.61 9.91 9.88
C PRO A 92 0.17 9.66 10.36
N ALA A 93 -0.49 8.71 9.72
CA ALA A 93 -1.86 8.32 10.00
C ALA A 93 -1.91 7.45 11.27
N PRO A 94 -2.86 7.68 12.19
CA PRO A 94 -3.00 6.84 13.38
C PRO A 94 -3.52 5.43 13.04
N LEU A 95 -3.28 4.47 13.94
CA LEU A 95 -3.84 3.12 13.88
C LEU A 95 -5.35 3.14 13.59
N GLY A 96 -5.79 2.29 12.65
CA GLY A 96 -7.19 2.22 12.21
C GLY A 96 -7.56 3.17 11.08
N SER A 97 -6.63 4.03 10.62
CA SER A 97 -6.81 4.85 9.42
C SER A 97 -7.01 3.96 8.19
N LYS A 98 -7.71 4.49 7.18
CA LYS A 98 -8.07 3.75 5.96
C LYS A 98 -7.61 4.49 4.72
N VAL A 99 -6.96 3.78 3.80
CA VAL A 99 -6.75 4.28 2.44
C VAL A 99 -7.64 3.49 1.49
N GLU A 100 -8.42 4.19 0.69
CA GLU A 100 -9.31 3.61 -0.31
C GLU A 100 -9.22 4.37 -1.62
N LEU A 101 -9.52 3.69 -2.72
CA LEU A 101 -9.72 4.35 -4.00
C LEU A 101 -11.18 4.76 -4.10
N THR A 102 -11.45 6.02 -4.44
CA THR A 102 -12.80 6.53 -4.67
C THR A 102 -12.95 7.05 -6.08
N PRO A 103 -14.15 6.97 -6.67
CA PRO A 103 -14.37 7.39 -8.05
C PRO A 103 -14.03 8.88 -8.28
N ASP A 104 -14.29 9.72 -7.29
CA ASP A 104 -14.23 11.19 -7.36
C ASP A 104 -12.93 11.80 -6.79
N LYS A 105 -12.24 11.11 -5.88
CA LYS A 105 -11.06 11.63 -5.18
C LYS A 105 -9.81 10.82 -5.44
N GLY A 106 -9.90 9.69 -6.13
CA GLY A 106 -8.78 8.81 -6.41
C GLY A 106 -8.31 8.15 -5.12
N VAL A 107 -7.04 8.31 -4.74
CA VAL A 107 -6.55 7.82 -3.46
C VAL A 107 -7.08 8.72 -2.35
N ARG A 108 -7.88 8.19 -1.43
CA ARG A 108 -8.41 8.91 -0.26
C ARG A 108 -7.96 8.22 1.02
N LEU A 109 -7.33 8.97 1.91
CA LEU A 109 -6.90 8.53 3.23
C LEU A 109 -7.75 9.23 4.30
N THR A 110 -8.37 8.42 5.17
CA THR A 110 -9.13 8.92 6.31
C THR A 110 -8.57 8.42 7.63
N ASP A 111 -8.69 9.23 8.67
CA ASP A 111 -8.41 8.82 10.04
C ASP A 111 -9.48 7.82 10.58
N PRO A 112 -9.32 7.27 11.79
CA PRO A 112 -10.28 6.35 12.40
C PRO A 112 -11.66 6.96 12.70
N ARG A 113 -11.77 8.30 12.71
CA ARG A 113 -13.01 9.04 12.90
C ARG A 113 -13.72 9.32 11.56
N GLY A 114 -13.07 9.01 10.44
CA GLY A 114 -13.56 9.25 9.10
C GLY A 114 -13.19 10.61 8.52
N GLU A 115 -12.33 11.38 9.19
CA GLU A 115 -11.84 12.67 8.69
C GLU A 115 -10.83 12.43 7.54
N GLU A 116 -11.01 13.13 6.42
CA GLU A 116 -10.08 13.08 5.29
C GLU A 116 -8.79 13.82 5.64
N ILE A 117 -7.69 13.06 5.79
CA ILE A 117 -6.36 13.61 6.10
C ILE A 117 -5.46 13.69 4.86
N TYR A 118 -5.82 12.99 3.78
CA TYR A 118 -5.19 13.13 2.48
C TYR A 118 -6.10 12.68 1.34
N ARG A 119 -5.91 13.29 0.17
CA ARG A 119 -6.41 12.77 -1.10
C ARG A 119 -5.44 13.05 -2.24
N SER A 120 -5.50 12.27 -3.32
CA SER A 120 -4.79 12.58 -4.55
C SER A 120 -5.23 13.91 -5.15
N GLN A 121 -4.35 14.51 -5.96
CA GLN A 121 -4.64 15.72 -6.72
C GLN A 121 -5.80 15.49 -7.68
N SER A 122 -6.51 16.57 -8.00
CA SER A 122 -7.66 16.52 -8.91
C SER A 122 -7.27 15.97 -10.28
N PHE A 123 -8.12 15.09 -10.79
CA PHE A 123 -8.06 14.52 -12.14
C PHE A 123 -9.41 14.72 -12.83
N SER A 124 -9.44 14.47 -14.14
CA SER A 124 -10.69 14.50 -14.93
C SER A 124 -11.26 13.09 -15.06
N GLY A 125 -12.58 12.97 -15.02
CA GLY A 125 -13.28 11.69 -15.13
C GLY A 125 -13.49 10.99 -13.79
N THR A 126 -13.74 9.69 -13.85
CA THR A 126 -14.12 8.85 -12.71
C THR A 126 -13.13 7.70 -12.58
N ALA A 127 -12.47 7.57 -11.43
CA ALA A 127 -11.58 6.44 -11.16
C ALA A 127 -12.39 5.14 -11.10
N SER A 128 -11.91 4.12 -11.81
CA SER A 128 -12.53 2.79 -11.91
C SER A 128 -11.70 1.73 -11.17
N TYR A 129 -10.38 1.77 -11.31
CA TYR A 129 -9.45 0.89 -10.61
C TYR A 129 -8.07 1.54 -10.48
N GLY A 130 -7.26 0.99 -9.57
CA GLY A 130 -5.84 1.30 -9.43
C GLY A 130 -4.95 0.13 -9.80
N VAL A 131 -3.67 0.42 -10.06
CA VAL A 131 -2.64 -0.59 -10.31
C VAL A 131 -1.35 -0.15 -9.62
N MET A 132 -0.78 -1.02 -8.80
CA MET A 132 0.62 -0.90 -8.43
C MET A 132 1.45 -1.59 -9.52
N ASN A 133 2.10 -0.82 -10.38
CA ASN A 133 2.82 -1.42 -11.51
C ASN A 133 4.22 -1.89 -11.10
N ASN A 134 4.88 -2.62 -11.99
CA ASN A 134 6.21 -3.21 -11.71
C ASN A 134 7.37 -2.19 -11.80
N THR A 135 7.12 -0.94 -12.20
CA THR A 135 8.14 0.12 -12.20
C THR A 135 8.13 0.93 -10.91
N GLY A 136 7.23 0.63 -9.98
CA GLY A 136 7.07 1.40 -8.74
C GLY A 136 6.15 2.60 -8.90
N ASN A 137 5.41 2.71 -10.01
CA ASN A 137 4.40 3.73 -10.20
C ASN A 137 3.01 3.18 -9.84
N PHE A 138 2.37 3.80 -8.86
CA PHE A 138 0.96 3.56 -8.60
C PHE A 138 0.10 4.45 -9.50
N GLN A 139 -0.84 3.84 -10.22
CA GLN A 139 -1.64 4.47 -11.27
C GLN A 139 -3.13 4.26 -11.02
N LEU A 140 -3.95 5.25 -11.34
CA LEU A 140 -5.40 5.18 -11.39
C LEU A 140 -5.87 5.23 -12.83
N PHE A 141 -6.87 4.42 -13.16
CA PHE A 141 -7.47 4.35 -14.49
C PHE A 141 -8.96 4.64 -14.38
N GLY A 142 -9.47 5.42 -15.34
CA GLY A 142 -10.90 5.67 -15.51
C GLY A 142 -11.53 4.70 -16.51
N GLU A 143 -12.85 4.55 -16.42
CA GLU A 143 -13.62 3.65 -17.30
C GLU A 143 -13.43 3.98 -18.80
N ASP A 144 -13.38 5.26 -19.15
CA ASP A 144 -13.22 5.75 -20.52
C ASP A 144 -11.78 6.19 -20.87
N SER A 145 -10.80 5.95 -19.99
CA SER A 145 -9.43 6.46 -20.15
C SER A 145 -8.56 5.65 -21.11
N GLY A 146 -9.07 4.54 -21.65
CA GLY A 146 -8.29 3.64 -22.50
C GLY A 146 -7.13 3.00 -21.73
N SER A 147 -5.90 3.20 -22.21
CA SER A 147 -4.67 2.72 -21.57
C SER A 147 -3.94 3.78 -20.74
N ASP A 148 -4.43 5.01 -20.73
CA ASP A 148 -3.72 6.13 -20.11
C ASP A 148 -4.21 6.33 -18.67
N PRO A 149 -3.29 6.49 -17.70
CA PRO A 149 -3.68 6.74 -16.32
C PRO A 149 -4.31 8.13 -16.19
N ILE A 150 -5.39 8.23 -15.41
CA ILE A 150 -6.01 9.53 -15.08
C ILE A 150 -5.28 10.24 -13.93
N TRP A 151 -4.50 9.48 -13.15
CA TRP A 151 -3.62 9.97 -12.09
C TRP A 151 -2.53 8.95 -11.80
N GLU A 152 -1.34 9.40 -11.41
CA GLU A 152 -0.22 8.52 -11.06
C GLU A 152 0.78 9.17 -10.10
N THR A 153 1.47 8.33 -9.32
CA THR A 153 2.48 8.81 -8.35
C THR A 153 3.73 9.41 -8.98
N PHE A 154 4.12 8.95 -10.17
CA PHE A 154 5.30 9.45 -10.87
C PHE A 154 5.20 10.93 -11.26
N SER A 155 3.98 11.42 -11.47
CA SER A 155 3.70 12.85 -11.69
C SER A 155 3.88 13.72 -10.43
N PHE A 156 4.05 13.11 -9.25
CA PHE A 156 4.19 13.79 -7.96
C PHE A 156 5.37 13.23 -7.15
N PRO A 157 6.63 13.43 -7.59
CA PRO A 157 7.79 12.86 -6.92
C PRO A 157 7.97 13.37 -5.47
N SER A 158 8.44 12.50 -4.58
CA SER A 158 8.84 12.85 -3.22
C SER A 158 10.26 13.43 -3.19
N ASP A 159 11.19 12.66 -2.62
CA ASP A 159 12.62 12.86 -2.44
C ASP A 159 13.46 11.87 -3.27
N THR A 160 12.82 10.86 -3.87
CA THR A 160 13.45 9.84 -4.69
C THR A 160 12.87 9.87 -6.11
N LEU A 161 13.73 9.74 -7.13
CA LEU A 161 13.32 9.42 -8.49
C LEU A 161 13.57 7.94 -8.76
N LEU A 162 12.55 7.25 -9.25
CA LEU A 162 12.67 5.85 -9.65
C LEU A 162 13.14 5.70 -11.11
N PRO A 163 13.73 4.56 -11.50
CA PRO A 163 13.97 4.25 -12.89
C PRO A 163 12.70 4.43 -13.72
N THR A 164 12.84 4.92 -14.95
CA THR A 164 11.74 5.27 -15.88
C THR A 164 10.83 6.43 -15.45
N GLN A 165 11.03 7.03 -14.27
CA GLN A 165 10.32 8.25 -13.90
C GLN A 165 10.87 9.45 -14.66
N VAL A 166 9.99 10.20 -15.32
CA VAL A 166 10.33 11.43 -16.03
C VAL A 166 10.20 12.61 -15.07
N LEU A 167 11.27 13.39 -14.92
CA LEU A 167 11.21 14.69 -14.25
C LEU A 167 11.07 15.79 -15.31
N GLU A 168 9.88 16.37 -15.41
CA GLU A 168 9.60 17.46 -16.33
C GLU A 168 10.45 18.70 -16.04
N ARG A 169 10.71 19.51 -17.07
CA ARG A 169 11.46 20.76 -16.91
C ARG A 169 10.71 21.71 -15.97
N GLY A 170 11.29 21.98 -14.80
CA GLY A 170 10.66 22.78 -13.74
C GLY A 170 10.01 21.96 -12.62
N GLY A 171 10.07 20.61 -12.69
CA GLY A 171 9.68 19.73 -11.60
C GLY A 171 10.59 19.90 -10.36
N LEU A 172 10.02 19.72 -9.17
CA LEU A 172 10.71 19.91 -7.89
C LEU A 172 10.95 18.58 -7.17
N LEU A 173 12.22 18.24 -6.96
CA LEU A 173 12.65 17.24 -5.99
C LEU A 173 13.10 17.94 -4.72
N SER A 174 12.63 17.47 -3.58
CA SER A 174 13.01 18.01 -2.28
C SER A 174 13.57 16.88 -1.43
N SER A 175 14.72 17.08 -0.80
CA SER A 175 15.25 16.10 0.14
C SER A 175 14.35 15.97 1.36
N SER A 176 14.26 14.76 1.92
CA SER A 176 13.76 14.55 3.27
C SER A 176 14.63 15.29 4.30
N GLN A 177 14.00 15.91 5.31
CA GLN A 177 14.72 16.55 6.43
C GLN A 177 15.13 15.57 7.54
N ARG A 178 14.68 14.30 7.48
CA ARG A 178 14.99 13.30 8.51
C ARG A 178 15.30 11.95 7.89
N GLN A 179 16.46 11.41 8.26
CA GLN A 179 16.81 10.01 8.04
C GLN A 179 15.91 9.15 8.94
N THR A 180 14.82 8.60 8.40
CA THR A 180 14.13 7.49 9.07
C THR A 180 14.84 6.19 8.68
N SER A 181 15.95 5.92 9.36
CA SER A 181 16.47 4.57 9.56
C SER A 181 16.03 4.09 10.96
N PRO A 182 15.82 2.79 11.20
CA PRO A 182 16.23 1.64 10.40
C PRO A 182 15.08 0.86 9.72
#